data_AF-X1R3Y5-F1
#
_entry.id   AF-X1R3Y5-F1
#
_cell.length_a   1.000
_cell.length_b   1.000
_cell.length_c   1.000
_cell.angle_alpha   90.00
_cell.angle_beta   90.00
_cell.angle_gamma   90.00
#
_symmetry.space_group_name_H-M   'P 1'
#
loop_
_entity.id
_entity.type
_entity.pdbx_description
1 polymer ?
#
loop_
_entity_poly.entity_id
_entity_poly.type
_entity_poly.pdbx_seq_one_letter_code
_entity_poly.pdbx_strand_id
1 'polypeptide(L)' 'MVGIEYKNLESFDPFSDPVIFSKKNFLKLEIIVPEVPKTRVREITWGPFKMGEVLDLPHDIGIFLLCKNVATLK' A
#
# COMPACT_ATOMS: atom_id res chain seq x y z
N MET A 1 -1.31 18.21 5.69
CA MET A 1 -2.35 17.35 5.09
C MET A 1 -2.70 17.97 3.75
N VAL A 2 -2.51 17.24 2.64
CA VAL A 2 -2.99 17.71 1.34
C VAL A 2 -4.48 17.38 1.29
N GLY A 3 -5.33 18.37 1.56
CA GLY A 3 -6.78 18.26 1.43
C GLY A 3 -7.18 18.53 -0.02
N ILE A 4 -8.20 17.83 -0.50
CA ILE A 4 -8.79 18.10 -1.81
C ILE A 4 -9.64 19.37 -1.67
N GLU A 5 -9.37 20.37 -2.50
CA GLU A 5 -10.22 21.57 -2.55
C GLU A 5 -11.62 21.21 -3.04
N TYR A 6 -12.66 21.80 -2.44
CA TYR A 6 -14.07 21.52 -2.77
C TYR A 6 -14.38 21.60 -4.28
N LYS A 7 -13.70 22.51 -5.00
CA LYS A 7 -13.85 22.70 -6.45
C LYS A 7 -13.38 21.50 -7.29
N ASN A 8 -12.50 20.66 -6.73
CA ASN A 8 -11.91 19.52 -7.41
C ASN A 8 -12.61 18.19 -7.04
N LEU A 9 -13.72 18.25 -6.29
CA LEU A 9 -14.43 17.05 -5.84
C LEU A 9 -15.01 16.24 -7.02
N GLU A 10 -15.48 16.92 -8.08
CA GLU A 10 -16.03 16.23 -9.26
C GLU A 10 -14.94 15.54 -10.10
N SER A 11 -13.69 15.98 -10.00
CA SER A 11 -12.54 15.38 -10.70
C SER A 11 -11.74 14.43 -9.82
N PHE A 12 -12.15 14.24 -8.56
CA PHE A 12 -11.47 13.37 -7.63
C PHE A 12 -11.68 11.90 -8.00
N ASP A 13 -10.59 11.21 -8.30
CA ASP A 13 -10.57 9.77 -8.47
C ASP A 13 -10.06 9.08 -7.19
N PRO A 14 -10.93 8.37 -6.44
CA PRO A 14 -10.55 7.68 -5.21
C PRO A 14 -9.51 6.57 -5.42
N PHE A 15 -9.22 6.16 -6.66
CA PHE A 15 -8.18 5.18 -6.94
C PHE A 15 -6.80 5.80 -7.19
N SER A 16 -6.72 7.04 -7.66
CA SER A 16 -5.45 7.69 -8.01
C SER A 16 -5.07 8.85 -7.08
N ASP A 17 -6.06 9.64 -6.66
CA ASP A 17 -5.89 10.91 -5.92
C ASP A 17 -5.73 10.83 -4.40
N PRO A 18 -6.13 9.77 -3.66
CA PRO A 18 -5.79 9.69 -2.25
C PRO A 18 -4.29 9.41 -2.10
N VAL A 19 -3.50 10.48 -2.14
CA VAL A 19 -2.04 10.52 -1.97
C VAL A 19 -1.73 11.04 -0.57
N ILE A 20 -2.02 10.24 0.46
CA ILE A 20 -1.33 10.40 1.76
C ILE A 20 0.05 9.74 1.68
N PHE A 21 0.21 8.77 0.78
CA PHE A 21 1.41 7.96 0.66
C PHE A 21 1.95 8.01 -0.77
N SER A 22 2.93 8.88 -1.01
CA SER A 22 3.60 8.99 -2.30
C SER A 22 4.43 7.73 -2.60
N LYS A 23 4.42 7.26 -3.85
CA LYS A 23 5.26 6.15 -4.35
C LYS A 23 6.78 6.35 -4.17
N LYS A 24 7.22 7.54 -3.78
CA LYS A 24 8.63 7.87 -3.53
C LYS A 24 9.17 7.27 -2.23
N ASN A 25 8.30 6.94 -1.28
CA ASN A 25 8.70 6.38 0.00
C ASN A 25 8.39 4.88 0.02
N PHE A 26 9.37 4.10 0.45
CA PHE A 26 9.27 2.66 0.57
C PHE A 26 9.37 2.24 2.05
N LEU A 27 8.69 1.15 2.39
CA LEU A 27 8.75 0.48 3.69
C LEU A 27 9.40 -0.87 3.51
N LYS A 28 10.38 -1.16 4.37
CA LYS A 28 10.92 -2.50 4.52
C LYS A 28 10.02 -3.30 5.45
N LEU A 29 9.43 -4.36 4.92
CA LEU A 29 8.44 -5.19 5.61
C LEU A 29 8.82 -6.66 5.61
N GLU A 30 8.48 -7.36 6.69
CA GLU A 30 8.54 -8.82 6.78
C GLU A 30 7.13 -9.40 6.83
N ILE A 31 6.85 -10.41 6.00
CA ILE A 31 5.57 -11.12 6.01
C ILE A 31 5.53 -12.11 7.18
N ILE A 32 4.47 -12.03 7.99
CA ILE A 32 4.33 -12.80 9.24
C ILE A 32 3.27 -13.91 9.17
N VAL A 33 2.57 -14.04 8.04
CA VAL A 33 1.56 -15.09 7.80
C VAL A 33 2.05 -16.07 6.73
N PRO A 34 1.53 -17.31 6.69
CA PRO A 34 1.99 -18.33 5.74
C PRO A 34 2.00 -17.87 4.27
N GLU A 35 0.93 -17.21 3.85
CA GLU A 35 0.76 -16.70 2.49
C GLU A 35 -0.10 -15.42 2.50
N VAL A 36 0.30 -14.45 1.68
CA VAL A 36 -0.51 -13.30 1.30
C VAL A 36 -0.86 -13.48 -0.18
N PRO A 37 -2.15 -13.55 -0.55
CA PRO A 37 -2.55 -13.73 -1.94
C PRO A 37 -2.18 -12.51 -2.78
N LYS A 38 -2.25 -12.67 -4.11
CA LYS A 38 -2.11 -11.54 -5.04
C LYS A 38 -3.04 -10.41 -4.63
N THR A 39 -2.47 -9.26 -4.35
CA THR A 39 -3.18 -8.09 -3.82
C THR A 39 -3.11 -6.97 -4.84
N ARG A 40 -4.26 -6.49 -5.30
CA ARG A 40 -4.34 -5.34 -6.20
C ARG A 40 -4.51 -4.07 -5.37
N VAL A 41 -3.57 -3.14 -5.53
CA VAL A 41 -3.66 -1.77 -5.00
C VAL A 41 -3.56 -0.82 -6.18
N ARG A 42 -4.61 0.00 -6.36
CA ARG A 42 -4.81 0.82 -7.57
C ARG A 42 -4.82 -0.05 -8.83
N GLU A 43 -3.89 0.19 -9.75
CA GLU A 43 -3.72 -0.57 -11.00
C GLU A 43 -2.57 -1.58 -10.96
N ILE A 44 -1.89 -1.73 -9.81
CA ILE A 44 -0.74 -2.62 -9.67
C ILE A 44 -1.16 -3.84 -8.84
N THR A 45 -0.79 -5.03 -9.32
CA THR A 45 -0.94 -6.28 -8.58
C THR A 45 0.39 -6.67 -7.95
N TRP A 46 0.37 -6.93 -6.65
CA TRP A 46 1.52 -7.29 -5.82
C TRP A 46 1.40 -8.74 -5.34
N GLY A 47 2.54 -9.39 -5.13
CA GLY A 47 2.61 -10.76 -4.61
C GLY A 47 2.28 -11.86 -5.65
N PRO A 48 1.96 -13.09 -5.19
CA PRO A 48 1.75 -13.49 -3.80
C PRO A 48 3.04 -13.39 -2.98
N PHE A 49 2.90 -13.25 -1.66
CA PHE A 49 4.03 -13.22 -0.72
C PHE A 49 3.93 -14.36 0.28
N LYS A 50 5.06 -14.80 0.84
CA LYS A 50 5.20 -15.93 1.75
C LYS A 50 5.82 -15.49 3.08
N MET A 51 5.54 -16.26 4.13
CA MET A 51 6.10 -16.02 5.46
C MET A 51 7.62 -15.88 5.43
N GLY A 52 8.14 -14.86 6.13
CA GLY A 52 9.56 -14.56 6.23
C GLY A 52 10.15 -13.79 5.05
N GLU A 53 9.40 -13.55 3.98
CA GLU A 53 9.88 -12.66 2.91
C GLU A 53 10.04 -11.24 3.44
N VAL A 54 11.23 -10.67 3.21
CA VAL A 54 11.55 -9.27 3.51
C VAL A 54 11.54 -8.49 2.22
N LEU A 55 10.62 -7.54 2.11
CA LEU A 55 10.30 -6.82 0.88
C LEU A 55 10.46 -5.32 1.11
N ASP A 56 10.98 -4.62 0.12
CA ASP A 56 10.97 -3.16 0.10
C ASP A 56 9.83 -2.70 -0.81
N LEU A 57 8.76 -2.17 -0.19
CA LEU A 57 7.48 -1.93 -0.86
C LEU A 57 7.08 -0.47 -0.78
N PRO A 58 6.47 0.10 -1.84
CA PRO A 58 5.88 1.44 -1.77
C PRO A 58 4.92 1.59 -0.58
N HIS A 59 4.89 2.76 0.04
CA HIS A 59 4.07 3.01 1.24
C HIS A 59 2.59 2.61 1.08
N ASP A 60 1.99 2.78 -0.09
CA ASP A 60 0.58 2.48 -0.34
C ASP A 60 0.25 1.00 -0.13
N ILE A 61 1.01 0.09 -0.74
CA ILE A 61 0.85 -1.36 -0.48
C ILE A 61 1.41 -1.73 0.89
N GLY A 62 2.52 -1.11 1.32
CA GLY A 62 3.15 -1.45 2.59
C GLY A 62 2.25 -1.19 3.79
N ILE A 63 1.61 -0.02 3.83
CA ILE A 63 0.64 0.34 4.87
C ILE A 63 -0.61 -0.52 4.77
N PHE A 64 -1.08 -0.84 3.55
CA PHE A 64 -2.18 -1.78 3.39
C PHE A 64 -1.88 -3.14 4.05
N LEU A 65 -0.69 -3.70 3.84
CA LEU A 65 -0.27 -4.98 4.45
C LEU A 65 -0.14 -4.86 5.98
N LEU A 66 0.42 -3.77 6.49
CA LEU A 66 0.50 -3.48 7.92
C LEU A 66 -0.91 -3.40 8.56
N CYS A 67 -1.83 -2.66 7.96
CA CYS A 67 -3.21 -2.53 8.45
C CYS A 67 -4.00 -3.85 8.38
N LYS A 68 -3.61 -4.78 7.52
CA LYS A 68 -4.16 -6.13 7.45
C LYS A 68 -3.53 -7.11 8.46
N ASN A 69 -2.54 -6.67 9.24
CA ASN A 69 -1.79 -7.49 10.20
C ASN A 69 -1.13 -8.73 9.55
N VAL A 70 -0.72 -8.61 8.28
CA VAL A 70 -0.02 -9.70 7.55
C VAL A 70 1.48 -9.45 7.40
N ALA A 71 1.95 -8.27 7.81
CA ALA A 71 3.36 -7.88 7.77
C ALA A 71 3.75 -7.02 8.98
N THR A 72 5.05 -6.90 9.25
CA THR A 72 5.63 -5.99 10.26
C THR A 72 6.76 -5.15 9.66
N LEU A 73 7.04 -3.97 10.24
CA LEU A 73 8.20 -3.15 9.90
C LEU A 73 9.49 -3.88 10.29
N LYS A 74 10.54 -3.73 9.47
CA LYS A 74 11.86 -4.33 9.68
C LYS A 74 12.98 -3.28 9.66
#